data_AF-M3FUT1-F1
#
_entry.id   AF-M3FUT1-F1
#
_cell.length_a   1.000
_cell.length_b   1.000
_cell.length_c   1.000
_cell.angle_alpha   90.00
_cell.angle_beta   90.00
_cell.angle_gamma   90.00
#
_symmetry.space_group_name_H-M   'P 1'
#
loop_
_entity.id
_entity.type
_entity.pdbx_description
1 polymer ?
#
loop_
_entity_poly.entity_id
_entity_poly.type
_entity_poly.pdbx_seq_one_letter_code
_entity_poly.pdbx_strand_id
1 'polypeptide(L)'
;MEKNYDDSKRRSEDLDSVLGFSLKYTSLGDFLSDLTMDHASLSLDKIKPDNTETDLLHLSTVHSAKGLEFDLVFILNATEGIFPSSKNTDTEEERRLFYVAITRARKELYFTRPSLAHSRSGPYYTKLSRFLSEIQSPEKVYELKLVPGKSASQNFFSTKVSSSKTANDSFSRIQDYFGN
;
A
#
# COMPACT_ATOMS: atom_id res chain seq x y z
N MET A 1 15.45 0.73 -33.90
CA MET A 1 15.66 1.10 -32.49
C MET A 1 16.94 0.50 -31.89
N GLU A 2 17.33 -0.72 -32.25
CA GLU A 2 18.49 -1.44 -31.65
C GLU A 2 19.85 -0.74 -31.72
N LYS A 3 20.09 0.16 -32.68
CA LYS A 3 21.37 0.86 -32.80
C LYS A 3 21.50 2.15 -31.97
N ASN A 4 20.39 2.70 -31.47
CA ASN A 4 20.35 4.06 -30.90
C ASN A 4 19.89 4.12 -29.44
N TYR A 5 19.47 3.00 -28.84
CA TYR A 5 18.78 3.00 -27.55
C TYR A 5 19.04 1.73 -26.73
N ASP A 6 19.43 1.88 -25.46
CA ASP A 6 19.53 0.79 -24.48
C ASP A 6 18.16 0.11 -24.24
N ASP A 7 18.13 -1.18 -23.91
CA ASP A 7 16.90 -1.96 -23.68
C ASP A 7 15.87 -1.87 -24.84
N SER A 8 16.35 -1.83 -26.08
CA SER A 8 15.54 -1.73 -27.30
C SER A 8 14.37 -2.72 -27.35
N LYS A 9 14.60 -3.95 -26.89
CA LYS A 9 13.60 -5.03 -26.84
C LYS A 9 12.42 -4.71 -25.91
N ARG A 10 12.70 -4.20 -24.71
CA ARG A 10 11.66 -3.83 -23.76
C ARG A 10 10.83 -2.65 -24.28
N ARG A 11 11.49 -1.68 -24.91
CA ARG A 11 10.79 -0.53 -25.51
C ARG A 11 9.91 -0.93 -26.69
N SER A 12 10.31 -1.91 -27.50
CA SER A 12 9.42 -2.42 -28.56
C SER A 12 8.17 -3.08 -27.97
N GLU A 13 8.31 -3.85 -26.88
CA GLU A 13 7.17 -4.46 -26.19
C GLU A 13 6.21 -3.39 -25.61
N ASP A 14 6.75 -2.28 -25.08
CA ASP A 14 5.95 -1.14 -24.64
C ASP A 14 5.24 -0.44 -25.81
N LEU A 15 5.88 -0.31 -26.97
CA LEU A 15 5.26 0.29 -28.16
C LEU A 15 4.15 -0.60 -28.75
N ASP A 16 4.36 -1.92 -28.78
CA ASP A 16 3.32 -2.88 -29.16
C ASP A 16 2.14 -2.82 -28.19
N SER A 17 2.40 -2.53 -26.92
CA SER A 17 1.39 -2.31 -25.90
C SER A 17 0.55 -1.07 -26.17
N VAL A 18 1.21 0.05 -26.49
CA VAL A 18 0.55 1.31 -26.86
C VAL A 18 -0.27 1.13 -28.15
N LEU A 19 0.27 0.41 -29.14
CA LEU A 19 -0.43 0.10 -30.38
C LEU A 19 -1.67 -0.76 -30.13
N GLY A 20 -1.55 -1.82 -29.33
CA GLY A 20 -2.69 -2.67 -28.98
C GLY A 20 -3.79 -1.91 -28.22
N PHE A 21 -3.42 -0.93 -27.39
CA PHE A 21 -4.38 -0.08 -26.70
C PHE A 21 -5.03 0.94 -27.64
N SER A 22 -4.26 1.57 -28.53
CA SER A 22 -4.76 2.60 -29.44
C SER A 22 -5.75 2.06 -30.47
N LEU A 23 -5.65 0.79 -30.85
CA LEU A 23 -6.61 0.13 -31.75
C LEU A 23 -8.06 0.10 -31.24
N LYS A 24 -8.29 0.32 -29.94
CA LYS A 24 -9.63 0.43 -29.35
C LYS A 24 -10.32 1.76 -29.66
N TYR A 25 -9.57 2.73 -30.18
CA TYR A 25 -10.01 4.11 -30.40
C TYR A 25 -10.00 4.45 -31.88
N THR A 26 -11.03 5.16 -32.32
CA THR A 26 -11.15 5.64 -33.71
C THR A 26 -10.64 7.08 -33.90
N SER A 27 -10.53 7.84 -32.82
CA SER A 27 -10.05 9.23 -32.81
C SER A 27 -8.79 9.34 -31.96
N LEU A 28 -7.79 10.04 -32.48
CA LEU A 28 -6.59 10.39 -31.71
C LEU A 28 -6.94 11.23 -30.48
N GLY A 29 -7.95 12.09 -30.58
CA GLY A 29 -8.41 12.92 -29.46
C GLY A 29 -8.92 12.07 -28.30
N ASP A 30 -9.74 11.06 -28.58
CA ASP A 30 -10.31 10.17 -27.56
C ASP A 30 -9.24 9.28 -26.94
N PHE A 31 -8.32 8.75 -27.76
CA PHE A 31 -7.16 8.00 -27.28
C PHE A 31 -6.29 8.84 -26.33
N LEU A 32 -5.95 10.08 -26.71
CA LEU A 32 -5.11 10.95 -25.90
C LEU A 32 -5.83 11.41 -24.63
N SER A 33 -7.15 11.65 -24.71
CA SER A 33 -7.96 11.97 -23.54
C SER A 33 -7.89 10.83 -22.53
N ASP A 34 -8.20 9.59 -22.92
CA ASP A 34 -8.18 8.45 -21.99
C ASP A 34 -6.77 8.14 -21.48
N LEU A 35 -5.75 8.21 -22.35
CA LEU A 35 -4.35 7.99 -21.96
C LEU A 35 -3.86 8.98 -20.90
N THR A 36 -4.32 10.23 -20.95
CA THR A 36 -3.91 11.28 -20.01
C THR A 36 -4.74 11.29 -18.73
N MET A 37 -5.96 10.75 -18.75
CA MET A 37 -6.79 10.63 -17.55
C MET A 37 -6.38 9.45 -16.66
N ASP A 38 -5.82 8.38 -17.24
CA ASP A 38 -5.57 7.13 -16.53
C ASP A 38 -4.09 6.73 -16.52
N HIS A 39 -3.28 7.51 -15.80
CA HIS A 39 -1.86 7.21 -15.58
C HIS A 39 -1.61 5.90 -14.81
N ALA A 40 -2.63 5.34 -14.15
CA ALA A 40 -2.51 4.17 -13.26
C ALA A 40 -2.92 2.85 -13.94
N SER A 41 -3.89 2.85 -14.87
CA SER A 41 -4.43 1.61 -15.44
C SER A 41 -3.53 0.94 -16.49
N LEU A 42 -2.66 1.69 -17.16
CA LEU A 42 -1.76 1.15 -18.20
C LEU A 42 -0.80 0.07 -17.66
N SER A 43 -0.60 -0.01 -16.35
CA SER A 43 0.28 -1.00 -15.71
C SER A 43 -0.45 -2.21 -15.10
N LEU A 44 -1.78 -2.12 -14.90
CA LEU A 44 -2.55 -3.17 -14.18
C LEU A 44 -3.20 -4.18 -15.13
N ASP A 45 -3.62 -3.75 -16.32
CA ASP A 45 -4.38 -4.60 -17.26
C ASP A 45 -3.53 -5.62 -18.04
N LYS A 46 -2.20 -5.58 -17.89
CA LYS A 46 -1.26 -6.49 -18.60
C LYS A 46 -0.69 -7.62 -17.76
N ILE A 47 -0.99 -7.68 -16.47
CA ILE A 47 -0.81 -8.92 -15.72
C ILE A 47 -2.07 -9.73 -15.96
N LYS A 48 -2.19 -10.34 -17.15
CA LYS A 48 -2.98 -11.56 -17.26
C LYS A 48 -2.14 -12.62 -16.56
N PRO A 49 -2.44 -13.03 -15.32
CA PRO A 49 -1.84 -14.26 -14.82
C PRO A 49 -2.16 -15.31 -15.86
N ASP A 50 -1.14 -16.08 -16.27
CA ASP A 50 -1.41 -17.37 -16.90
C ASP A 50 -2.47 -18.05 -16.01
N ASN A 51 -3.56 -18.55 -16.61
CA ASN A 51 -4.91 -18.79 -16.05
C ASN A 51 -5.04 -19.70 -14.78
N THR A 52 -4.05 -19.71 -13.89
CA THR A 52 -3.92 -20.58 -12.72
C THR A 52 -3.51 -19.87 -11.42
N GLU A 53 -3.13 -18.59 -11.44
CA GLU A 53 -2.75 -17.88 -10.21
C GLU A 53 -3.79 -16.82 -9.80
N THR A 54 -4.78 -17.26 -9.03
CA THR A 54 -5.83 -16.41 -8.42
C THR A 54 -5.39 -15.71 -7.12
N ASP A 55 -4.17 -15.94 -6.64
CA ASP A 55 -3.63 -15.34 -5.41
C ASP A 55 -2.60 -14.25 -5.72
N LEU A 56 -3.07 -13.10 -6.19
CA LEU A 56 -2.23 -11.93 -6.46
C LEU A 56 -2.20 -10.98 -5.25
N LEU A 57 -1.00 -10.52 -4.89
CA LEU A 57 -0.82 -9.46 -3.90
C LEU A 57 -1.21 -8.11 -4.51
N HIS A 58 -2.11 -7.38 -3.87
CA HIS A 58 -2.47 -6.03 -4.29
C HIS A 58 -1.55 -4.97 -3.64
N LEU A 59 -0.65 -4.38 -4.43
CA LEU A 59 0.20 -3.27 -4.01
C LEU A 59 -0.35 -1.96 -4.58
N SER A 60 -0.65 -1.02 -3.70
CA SER A 60 -1.28 0.25 -4.09
C SER A 60 -0.88 1.39 -3.14
N THR A 61 -1.23 2.62 -3.51
CA THR A 61 -1.16 3.76 -2.60
C THR A 61 -2.44 3.85 -1.76
N VAL A 62 -2.37 4.51 -0.59
CA VAL A 62 -3.54 4.71 0.28
C VAL A 62 -4.68 5.44 -0.47
N HIS A 63 -4.33 6.42 -1.29
CA HIS A 63 -5.30 7.19 -2.08
C HIS A 63 -6.06 6.30 -3.07
N SER A 64 -5.33 5.48 -3.83
CA SER A 64 -5.89 4.58 -4.83
C SER A 64 -6.71 3.44 -4.20
N ALA A 65 -6.46 3.11 -2.94
CA ALA A 65 -7.23 2.10 -2.20
C ALA A 65 -8.58 2.62 -1.65
N LYS A 66 -8.87 3.92 -1.79
CA LYS A 66 -10.14 4.49 -1.30
C LYS A 66 -11.34 3.80 -1.98
N GLY A 67 -12.27 3.32 -1.16
CA GLY A 67 -13.45 2.58 -1.63
C GLY A 67 -13.24 1.08 -1.83
N LEU A 68 -12.00 0.58 -1.71
CA LEU A 68 -11.69 -0.85 -1.66
C LEU A 68 -11.62 -1.34 -0.21
N GLU A 69 -11.81 -2.64 0.00
CA GLU A 69 -11.65 -3.30 1.28
C GLU A 69 -10.98 -4.67 1.10
N PHE A 70 -10.14 -5.06 2.06
CA PHE A 70 -9.38 -6.29 2.02
C PHE A 70 -9.44 -6.99 3.38
N ASP A 71 -9.39 -8.32 3.38
CA ASP A 71 -9.38 -9.10 4.62
C ASP A 71 -8.13 -8.82 5.46
N LEU A 72 -6.97 -8.65 4.80
CA LEU A 72 -5.69 -8.39 5.45
C LEU A 72 -4.97 -7.23 4.74
N VAL A 73 -4.52 -6.24 5.51
CA VAL A 73 -3.82 -5.05 4.98
C VAL A 73 -2.47 -4.85 5.69
N PHE A 74 -1.44 -4.57 4.90
CA PHE A 74 -0.15 -4.09 5.38
C PHE A 74 0.03 -2.61 5.03
N ILE A 75 0.13 -1.75 6.04
CA ILE A 75 0.54 -0.35 5.87
C ILE A 75 2.06 -0.29 6.00
N LEU A 76 2.71 -0.04 4.87
CA LEU A 76 4.16 0.05 4.78
C LEU A 76 4.65 1.43 5.23
N ASN A 77 5.85 1.48 5.79
CA ASN A 77 6.54 2.71 6.21
C ASN A 77 5.67 3.64 7.10
N ALA A 78 5.00 3.09 8.11
CA ALA A 78 4.30 3.84 9.15
C ALA A 78 5.30 4.55 10.09
N THR A 79 5.98 5.54 9.52
CA THR A 79 7.20 6.15 10.04
C THR A 79 7.05 7.65 10.06
N GLU A 80 7.53 8.28 11.12
CA GLU A 80 7.53 9.73 11.24
C GLU A 80 8.28 10.40 10.07
N GLY A 81 7.64 11.36 9.41
CA GLY A 81 8.17 12.09 8.27
C GLY A 81 7.95 11.40 6.91
N ILE A 82 7.49 10.14 6.90
CA ILE A 82 7.01 9.44 5.69
C ILE A 82 5.48 9.34 5.71
N PHE A 83 4.90 8.90 6.83
CA PHE A 83 3.46 8.85 7.05
C PHE A 83 3.17 9.18 8.52
N PRO A 84 2.90 10.44 8.89
CA PRO A 84 2.62 11.58 8.00
C PRO A 84 3.84 12.04 7.19
N SER A 85 3.59 12.48 5.95
CA SER A 85 4.62 13.04 5.07
C SER A 85 5.17 14.34 5.64
N SER A 86 6.49 14.43 5.81
CA SER A 86 7.17 15.68 6.21
C SER A 86 7.03 16.82 5.20
N LYS A 87 6.62 16.50 3.96
CA LYS A 87 6.38 17.49 2.91
C LYS A 87 4.99 18.12 2.98
N ASN A 88 4.04 17.46 3.66
CA ASN A 88 2.69 17.98 3.81
C ASN A 88 2.61 18.76 5.12
N THR A 89 2.23 20.03 5.05
CA THR A 89 2.02 20.86 6.24
C THR A 89 0.65 20.61 6.87
N ASP A 90 -0.31 20.11 6.10
CA ASP A 90 -1.64 19.76 6.62
C ASP A 90 -1.60 18.35 7.25
N THR A 91 -1.33 18.33 8.55
CA THR A 91 -1.31 17.08 9.32
C THR A 91 -2.70 16.44 9.43
N GLU A 92 -3.78 17.24 9.33
CA GLU A 92 -5.14 16.73 9.43
C GLU A 92 -5.58 16.01 8.14
N GLU A 93 -5.08 16.46 6.99
CA GLU A 93 -5.25 15.70 5.75
C GLU A 93 -4.53 14.35 5.81
N GLU A 94 -3.27 14.32 6.25
CA GLU A 94 -2.51 13.08 6.44
C GLU A 94 -3.17 12.14 7.46
N ARG A 95 -3.81 12.71 8.50
CA ARG A 95 -4.60 11.96 9.50
C ARG A 95 -5.83 11.31 8.85
N ARG A 96 -6.56 12.03 8.00
CA ARG A 96 -7.69 11.46 7.23
C ARG A 96 -7.21 10.35 6.29
N LEU A 97 -6.06 10.51 5.66
CA LEU A 97 -5.43 9.47 4.86
C LEU A 97 -5.09 8.22 5.68
N PHE A 98 -4.52 8.42 6.87
CA PHE A 98 -4.23 7.33 7.80
C PHE A 98 -5.50 6.57 8.21
N TYR A 99 -6.60 7.29 8.47
CA TYR A 99 -7.92 6.69 8.71
C TYR A 99 -8.41 5.86 7.51
N VAL A 100 -8.29 6.38 6.30
CA VAL A 100 -8.64 5.62 5.09
C VAL A 100 -7.82 4.34 5.03
N ALA A 101 -6.51 4.39 5.26
CA ALA A 101 -5.64 3.21 5.24
C ALA A 101 -6.09 2.14 6.26
N ILE A 102 -6.37 2.55 7.49
CA ILE A 102 -6.83 1.64 8.56
C ILE A 102 -8.16 0.98 8.19
N THR A 103 -9.11 1.77 7.70
CA THR A 103 -10.47 1.31 7.37
C THR A 103 -10.53 0.44 6.10
N ARG A 104 -9.41 0.26 5.38
CA ARG A 104 -9.36 -0.72 4.28
C ARG A 104 -9.30 -2.16 4.79
N ALA A 105 -8.89 -2.39 6.04
CA ALA A 105 -8.75 -3.72 6.62
C ALA A 105 -10.06 -4.21 7.25
N ARG A 106 -10.47 -5.45 6.94
CA ARG A 106 -11.67 -6.07 7.51
C ARG A 106 -11.37 -7.00 8.69
N LYS A 107 -10.26 -7.74 8.66
CA LYS A 107 -9.90 -8.73 9.70
C LYS A 107 -8.60 -8.37 10.39
N GLU A 108 -7.53 -8.18 9.62
CA GLU A 108 -6.18 -7.99 10.15
C GLU A 108 -5.49 -6.79 9.52
N LEU A 109 -4.80 -6.01 10.37
CA LEU A 109 -4.06 -4.82 9.98
C LEU A 109 -2.67 -4.85 10.59
N TYR A 110 -1.66 -4.67 9.74
CA TYR A 110 -0.26 -4.65 10.14
C TYR A 110 0.42 -3.35 9.71
N PHE A 111 1.26 -2.81 10.58
CA PHE A 111 2.10 -1.66 10.28
C PHE A 111 3.56 -2.07 10.24
N THR A 112 4.32 -1.57 9.26
CA THR A 112 5.75 -1.83 9.17
C THR A 112 6.55 -0.53 9.13
N ARG A 113 7.77 -0.60 9.69
CA ARG A 113 8.74 0.51 9.67
C ARG A 113 10.17 -0.05 9.61
N PRO A 114 11.05 0.51 8.78
CA PRO A 114 12.47 0.18 8.82
C PRO A 114 13.12 0.77 10.07
N SER A 115 13.92 0.01 10.81
CA SER A 115 14.65 0.52 11.97
C SER A 115 15.68 1.60 11.59
N LEU A 116 16.32 1.43 10.44
CA LEU A 116 17.33 2.33 9.86
C LEU A 116 16.93 2.71 8.43
N ALA A 117 16.97 4.00 8.10
CA ALA A 117 16.75 4.51 6.76
C ALA A 117 17.92 5.42 6.33
N HIS A 118 17.94 5.79 5.04
CA HIS A 118 18.99 6.63 4.47
C HIS A 118 18.40 7.95 3.98
N SER A 119 19.09 9.04 4.28
CA SER A 119 18.82 10.39 3.74
C SER A 119 20.07 10.91 3.04
N ARG A 120 19.95 12.07 2.37
CA ARG A 120 21.09 12.77 1.77
C ARG A 120 22.19 13.09 2.78
N SER A 121 21.84 13.25 4.06
CA SER A 121 22.77 13.53 5.16
C SER A 121 23.38 12.27 5.79
N GLY A 122 23.06 11.08 5.29
CA GLY A 122 23.52 9.80 5.82
C GLY A 122 22.40 8.96 6.44
N PRO A 123 22.76 7.80 7.05
CA PRO A 123 21.80 6.91 7.69
C PRO A 123 21.24 7.51 8.99
N TYR A 124 19.98 7.24 9.28
CA TYR A 124 19.31 7.69 10.50
C TYR A 124 18.32 6.65 11.02
N TYR A 125 18.14 6.60 12.34
CA TYR A 125 17.12 5.77 12.97
C TYR A 125 15.76 6.40 12.78
N THR A 126 14.82 5.61 12.31
CA THR A 126 13.47 6.13 12.09
C THR A 126 12.63 6.02 13.37
N LYS A 127 11.56 6.80 13.46
CA LYS A 127 10.60 6.77 14.56
C LYS A 127 9.25 6.27 14.06
N LEU A 128 8.47 5.63 14.93
CA LEU A 128 7.10 5.24 14.59
C LEU A 128 6.29 6.50 14.21
N SER A 129 5.34 6.33 13.29
CA SER A 129 4.36 7.37 12.99
C SER A 129 3.66 7.83 14.26
N ARG A 130 3.53 9.14 14.45
CA ARG A 130 2.75 9.72 15.54
C ARG A 130 1.29 9.22 15.60
N PHE A 131 0.68 8.92 14.44
CA PHE A 131 -0.72 8.48 14.39
C PHE A 131 -0.94 7.12 15.08
N LEU A 132 0.10 6.29 15.18
CA LEU A 132 0.00 5.02 15.91
C LEU A 132 -0.15 5.21 17.42
N SER A 133 0.39 6.31 17.98
CA SER A 133 0.27 6.61 19.40
C SER A 133 -1.13 7.09 19.80
N GLU A 134 -1.91 7.55 18.83
CA GLU A 134 -3.27 8.07 19.05
C GLU A 134 -4.33 6.96 19.04
N ILE A 135 -3.99 5.78 18.51
CA ILE A 135 -4.86 4.61 18.54
C ILE A 135 -4.95 4.11 19.99
N GLN A 136 -6.03 4.46 20.69
CA GLN A 136 -6.30 4.04 22.06
C GLN A 136 -6.60 2.54 22.14
N SER A 137 -5.57 1.70 22.26
CA SER A 137 -5.56 0.36 22.90
C SER A 137 -4.22 -0.37 22.62
N PRO A 138 -3.21 -0.27 23.50
CA PRO A 138 -1.92 -0.96 23.32
C PRO A 138 -1.99 -2.49 23.49
N GLU A 139 -3.12 -3.05 23.91
CA GLU A 139 -3.22 -4.45 24.38
C GLU A 139 -3.05 -5.52 23.29
N LYS A 140 -2.97 -5.12 22.01
CA LYS A 140 -2.69 -6.03 20.87
C LYS A 140 -1.68 -5.47 19.87
N VAL A 141 -0.92 -4.43 20.23
CA VAL A 141 0.19 -3.95 19.38
C VAL A 141 1.41 -4.83 19.65
N TYR A 142 1.59 -5.87 18.85
CA TYR A 142 2.79 -6.71 18.91
C TYR A 142 3.93 -6.03 18.13
N GLU A 143 4.90 -5.45 18.83
CA GLU A 143 6.14 -4.97 18.19
C GLU A 143 7.04 -6.17 17.87
N LEU A 144 7.12 -6.53 16.59
CA LEU A 144 8.02 -7.55 16.09
C LEU A 144 9.24 -6.89 15.44
N LYS A 145 10.42 -7.10 16.04
CA LYS A 145 11.70 -6.69 15.43
C LYS A 145 12.19 -7.79 14.50
N LEU A 146 12.03 -7.57 13.20
CA LEU A 146 12.61 -8.43 12.17
C LEU A 146 14.13 -8.25 12.14
N VAL A 147 14.86 -9.29 12.53
CA VAL A 147 16.33 -9.32 12.50
C VAL A 147 16.78 -10.08 11.25
N PRO A 148 17.56 -9.46 10.34
CA PRO A 148 18.07 -10.14 9.16
C PRO A 148 18.83 -11.42 9.52
N GLY A 149 18.53 -12.53 8.83
CA GLY A 149 19.21 -13.82 9.03
C GLY A 149 18.57 -14.76 10.07
N LYS A 150 17.58 -14.31 10.84
CA LYS A 150 16.66 -15.22 11.53
C LYS A 150 15.45 -15.44 10.65
N SER A 151 15.23 -16.68 10.22
CA SER A 151 13.96 -17.04 9.56
C SER A 151 12.81 -16.57 10.45
N ALA A 152 11.91 -15.78 9.89
CA ALA A 152 10.61 -15.51 10.48
C ALA A 152 10.03 -16.88 10.84
N SER A 153 9.96 -17.20 12.14
CA SER A 153 9.46 -18.49 12.57
C SER A 153 8.04 -18.65 12.02
N GLN A 154 7.64 -19.88 11.66
CA GLN A 154 6.28 -20.21 11.24
C GLN A 154 5.19 -19.81 12.27
N ASN A 155 5.59 -19.26 13.42
CA ASN A 155 4.73 -18.62 14.40
C ASN A 155 4.24 -17.21 13.99
N PHE A 156 4.61 -16.69 12.82
CA PHE A 156 4.12 -15.39 12.29
C PHE A 156 2.58 -15.28 12.31
N PHE A 157 1.87 -16.40 12.10
CA PHE A 157 0.41 -16.49 12.10
C PHE A 157 -0.17 -17.43 13.17
N SER A 158 0.67 -18.15 13.93
CA SER A 158 0.22 -19.09 14.97
C SER A 158 0.12 -18.41 16.34
N THR A 159 -0.67 -17.35 16.45
CA THR A 159 -1.23 -16.98 17.74
C THR A 159 -2.63 -17.57 17.77
N LYS A 160 -2.81 -18.68 18.49
CA LYS A 160 -4.13 -19.29 18.71
C LYS A 160 -5.12 -18.19 19.08
N VAL A 161 -6.10 -17.95 18.21
CA VAL A 161 -7.33 -17.27 18.57
C VAL A 161 -7.98 -18.13 19.66
N SER A 162 -7.70 -17.79 20.91
CA SER A 162 -8.45 -18.31 22.04
C SER A 162 -9.87 -17.81 21.86
N SER A 163 -10.77 -18.74 21.56
CA SER A 163 -12.20 -18.53 21.45
C SER A 163 -12.76 -18.05 22.80
N SER A 164 -12.61 -16.77 23.09
CA SER A 164 -13.46 -16.08 24.05
C SER A 164 -14.55 -15.36 23.26
N LYS A 165 -15.78 -15.82 23.45
CA LYS A 165 -16.99 -15.18 22.93
C LYS A 165 -17.12 -13.80 23.55
N THR A 166 -16.49 -12.81 22.94
CA THR A 166 -16.81 -11.39 23.12
C THR A 166 -16.65 -10.76 21.77
N ALA A 167 -17.76 -10.30 21.20
CA ALA A 167 -17.82 -9.69 19.88
C ALA A 167 -16.75 -8.60 19.75
N ASN A 168 -16.02 -8.63 18.63
CA ASN A 168 -14.95 -7.69 18.28
C ASN A 168 -15.46 -6.25 18.31
N ASP A 169 -15.11 -5.52 19.36
CA ASP A 169 -15.44 -4.10 19.59
C ASP A 169 -14.26 -3.17 19.23
N SER A 170 -13.27 -3.66 18.49
CA SER A 170 -12.08 -2.88 18.08
C SER A 170 -12.29 -2.03 16.83
N PHE A 171 -13.30 -2.34 16.00
CA PHE A 171 -13.61 -1.58 14.78
C PHE A 171 -14.63 -0.45 15.00
N SER A 172 -15.60 -0.64 15.90
CA SER A 172 -16.55 0.40 16.35
C SER A 172 -15.83 1.62 16.91
N ARG A 173 -14.78 1.41 17.69
CA ARG A 173 -14.03 2.48 18.37
C ARG A 173 -13.15 3.33 17.45
N ILE A 174 -12.73 2.77 16.31
CA ILE A 174 -12.05 3.55 15.26
C ILE A 174 -13.05 4.48 14.58
N GLN A 175 -14.34 4.10 14.49
CA GLN A 175 -15.38 5.00 14.00
C GLN A 175 -15.71 6.09 15.03
N ASP A 176 -15.73 5.76 16.32
CA ASP A 176 -16.03 6.72 17.39
C ASP A 176 -14.98 7.84 17.52
N TYR A 177 -13.69 7.57 17.25
CA TYR A 177 -12.64 8.61 17.26
C TYR A 177 -12.82 9.69 16.18
N PHE A 178 -13.44 9.35 15.06
CA PHE A 178 -13.74 10.28 13.97
C PHE A 178 -15.21 10.74 13.97
N GLY A 179 -15.99 10.33 14.98
CA GLY A 179 -17.43 10.52 15.08
C GLY A 179 -17.91 11.69 15.95
N ASN A 180 -17.01 12.55 16.44
CA ASN A 180 -17.34 13.80 17.16
C ASN A 180 -16.75 15.03 16.45
#